data_AF-A0A0D0DQ86-F1
#
_entry.id   AF-A0A0D0DQ86-F1
#
_cell.length_a   1.000
_cell.length_b   1.000
_cell.length_c   1.000
_cell.angle_alpha   90.00
_cell.angle_beta   90.00
_cell.angle_gamma   90.00
#
_symmetry.space_group_name_H-M   'P 1'
#
loop_
_entity.id
_entity.type
_entity.pdbx_description
1 polymer ?
#
loop_
_entity_poly.entity_id
_entity_poly.type
_entity_poly.pdbx_seq_one_letter_code
_entity_poly.pdbx_strand_id
1 'polypeptide(L)'
;MPMSNGRFDDGTAQPLYFTPDDPHGPEGIFKGMAVILEECKDKNPLMFTHPNYTKLKAQCGKNFDCKKDQIDCCCQWILYTQPDFVGVESLLKTLCKGCGYQVLFFPKFHCELNFIEQCWGFAKHLY
;
A
#
# COMPACT_ATOMS: atom_id res chain seq x y z
N MET A 1 -0.92 -3.50 -15.33
CA MET A 1 0.42 -3.91 -14.85
C MET A 1 0.22 -4.60 -13.51
N PRO A 2 0.72 -5.83 -13.34
CA PRO A 2 0.73 -6.48 -12.04
C PRO A 2 1.63 -5.69 -11.08
N MET A 3 1.32 -5.75 -9.79
CA MET A 3 2.21 -5.21 -8.77
C MET A 3 3.50 -6.03 -8.73
N SER A 4 4.62 -5.37 -8.51
CA SER A 4 5.87 -6.06 -8.18
C SER A 4 5.74 -6.84 -6.88
N ASN A 5 6.57 -7.87 -6.71
CA ASN A 5 6.64 -8.61 -5.45
C ASN A 5 6.92 -7.69 -4.26
N GLY A 6 6.34 -8.04 -3.11
CA GLY A 6 6.73 -7.50 -1.81
C GLY A 6 8.09 -8.03 -1.37
N ARG A 7 8.51 -7.64 -0.17
CA ARG A 7 9.78 -8.10 0.43
C ARG A 7 9.56 -8.40 1.90
N PHE A 8 10.01 -9.58 2.32
CA PHE A 8 10.10 -9.92 3.73
C PHE A 8 11.29 -9.21 4.40
N ASP A 9 11.30 -9.22 5.74
CA ASP A 9 12.37 -8.62 6.55
C ASP A 9 13.76 -9.25 6.29
N ASP A 10 13.79 -10.52 5.88
CA ASP A 10 15.01 -11.24 5.49
C ASP A 10 15.52 -10.86 4.07
N GLY A 11 14.82 -9.94 3.39
CA GLY A 11 15.10 -9.48 2.04
C GLY A 11 14.62 -10.42 0.93
N THR A 12 14.03 -11.58 1.28
CA THR A 12 13.46 -12.50 0.29
C THR A 12 12.20 -11.89 -0.34
N ALA A 13 11.99 -12.19 -1.62
CA ALA A 13 10.82 -11.68 -2.34
C ALA A 13 9.55 -12.38 -1.83
N GLN A 14 8.48 -11.60 -1.62
CA GLN A 14 7.14 -12.11 -1.35
C GLN A 14 6.28 -12.00 -2.61
N PRO A 15 5.96 -13.12 -3.29
CA PRO A 15 5.05 -13.09 -4.43
C PRO A 15 3.65 -12.69 -3.99
N LEU A 16 3.12 -11.61 -4.58
CA LEU A 16 1.75 -11.12 -4.31
C LEU A 16 0.68 -11.85 -5.13
N TYR A 17 1.11 -12.64 -6.11
CA TYR A 17 0.26 -13.45 -6.98
C TYR A 17 0.66 -14.92 -6.82
N PHE A 18 -0.30 -15.83 -7.00
CA PHE A 18 -0.03 -17.27 -6.95
C PHE A 18 0.94 -17.68 -8.06
N THR A 19 1.94 -18.46 -7.68
CA THR A 19 2.92 -19.07 -8.61
C THR A 19 2.34 -20.34 -9.22
N PRO A 20 2.90 -20.87 -10.32
CA PRO A 20 2.41 -22.11 -10.94
C PRO A 20 2.32 -23.30 -9.97
N ASP A 21 3.25 -23.36 -9.01
CA ASP A 21 3.36 -24.44 -8.03
C ASP A 21 2.57 -24.20 -6.74
N ASP A 22 1.80 -23.11 -6.64
CA ASP A 22 1.08 -22.76 -5.42
C ASP A 22 -0.26 -23.53 -5.31
N PRO A 23 -0.44 -24.36 -4.27
CA PRO A 23 -1.67 -25.16 -4.13
C PRO A 23 -2.89 -24.33 -3.71
N HIS A 24 -2.71 -23.07 -3.31
CA HIS A 24 -3.78 -22.26 -2.74
C HIS A 24 -4.62 -21.51 -3.78
N GLY A 25 -4.16 -21.41 -5.03
CA GLY A 25 -4.90 -20.71 -6.06
C GLY A 25 -4.31 -20.82 -7.46
N PRO A 26 -5.09 -20.45 -8.50
CA PRO A 26 -4.61 -20.46 -9.87
C PRO A 26 -3.52 -19.40 -10.11
N GLU A 27 -2.55 -19.76 -10.95
CA GLU A 27 -1.40 -18.91 -11.31
C GLU A 27 -1.85 -17.51 -11.75
N GLY A 28 -1.12 -16.49 -11.29
CA GLY A 28 -1.30 -15.10 -11.71
C GLY A 28 -2.50 -14.40 -11.06
N ILE A 29 -3.28 -15.10 -10.23
CA ILE A 29 -4.32 -14.46 -9.41
C ILE A 29 -3.69 -13.85 -8.16
N PHE A 30 -4.16 -12.66 -7.78
CA PHE A 30 -3.71 -11.95 -6.59
C PHE A 30 -4.13 -12.71 -5.33
N LYS A 31 -3.19 -12.96 -4.42
CA LYS A 31 -3.39 -13.80 -3.23
C LYS A 31 -4.42 -13.22 -2.24
N GLY A 32 -4.54 -11.90 -2.22
CA GLY A 32 -5.36 -11.19 -1.25
C GLY A 32 -4.63 -10.94 0.07
N MET A 33 -5.13 -9.96 0.82
CA MET A 33 -4.47 -9.44 2.02
C MET A 33 -4.28 -10.49 3.12
N ALA A 34 -5.27 -11.35 3.32
CA ALA A 34 -5.22 -12.35 4.39
C ALA A 34 -4.12 -13.39 4.16
N VAL A 35 -4.01 -13.91 2.92
CA VAL A 35 -2.99 -14.90 2.56
C VAL A 35 -1.59 -14.28 2.67
N ILE A 36 -1.41 -13.06 2.17
CA ILE A 36 -0.15 -12.31 2.28
C ILE A 36 0.26 -12.15 3.76
N LEU A 37 -0.68 -11.83 4.65
CA LEU A 37 -0.40 -11.69 6.08
C LEU A 37 -0.09 -13.02 6.78
N GLU A 38 -0.71 -14.14 6.39
CA GLU A 38 -0.33 -15.46 6.90
C GLU A 38 1.10 -15.80 6.49
N GLU A 39 1.49 -15.54 5.24
CA GLU A 39 2.88 -15.73 4.79
C GLU A 39 3.87 -14.85 5.58
N CYS A 40 3.51 -13.60 5.85
CA CYS A 40 4.31 -12.71 6.69
C CYS A 40 4.48 -13.27 8.11
N LYS A 41 3.42 -13.88 8.67
CA LYS A 41 3.46 -14.53 9.98
C LYS A 41 4.33 -15.78 10.01
N ASP A 42 4.27 -16.62 8.98
CA ASP A 42 5.12 -17.79 8.88
C ASP A 42 6.60 -17.41 8.85
N LYS A 43 6.93 -16.26 8.25
CA LYS A 43 8.28 -15.69 8.23
C LYS A 43 8.68 -14.97 9.52
N ASN A 44 7.76 -14.25 10.17
CA ASN A 44 8.04 -13.47 11.36
C ASN A 44 6.88 -13.54 12.39
N PRO A 45 6.77 -14.65 13.15
CA PRO A 45 5.65 -14.88 14.06
C PRO A 45 5.67 -13.96 15.29
N LEU A 46 6.81 -13.31 15.58
CA LEU A 46 6.92 -12.34 16.67
C LEU A 46 6.28 -11.00 16.31
N MET A 47 6.35 -10.60 15.04
CA MET A 47 5.76 -9.35 14.55
C MET A 47 4.27 -9.53 14.20
N PHE A 48 3.90 -10.69 13.66
CA PHE A 48 2.53 -10.99 13.23
C PHE A 48 1.85 -11.95 14.19
N THR A 49 1.21 -11.39 15.22
CA THR A 49 0.68 -12.16 16.36
C THR A 49 -0.77 -12.60 16.19
N HIS A 50 -1.47 -12.15 15.14
CA HIS A 50 -2.89 -12.48 14.99
C HIS A 50 -3.06 -13.99 14.74
N PRO A 51 -4.01 -14.66 15.43
CA PRO A 51 -4.12 -16.12 15.38
C PRO A 51 -4.48 -16.63 14.00
N ASN A 52 -5.32 -15.91 13.25
CA ASN A 52 -5.72 -16.26 11.89
C ASN A 52 -6.20 -15.03 11.10
N TYR A 53 -5.46 -14.61 10.09
CA TYR A 53 -5.75 -13.48 9.22
C TYR A 53 -6.86 -13.76 8.20
N THR A 54 -7.11 -15.02 7.82
CA THR A 54 -8.26 -15.36 6.94
C THR A 54 -9.61 -15.13 7.61
N LYS A 55 -9.66 -15.17 8.95
CA LYS A 55 -10.84 -14.81 9.74
C LYS A 55 -10.91 -13.34 10.10
N LEU A 56 -9.83 -12.59 9.87
CA LEU A 56 -9.81 -11.15 10.10
C LEU A 56 -10.55 -10.44 8.97
N LYS A 57 -11.31 -9.40 9.32
CA LYS A 57 -12.00 -8.58 8.32
C LYS A 57 -10.97 -7.93 7.39
N ALA A 58 -11.28 -7.87 6.10
CA ALA A 58 -10.43 -7.19 5.12
C ALA A 58 -10.28 -5.69 5.46
N GLN A 59 -11.38 -5.03 5.84
CA GLN A 59 -11.43 -3.61 6.20
C GLN A 59 -12.42 -3.35 7.36
N CYS A 60 -12.23 -2.25 8.08
CA CYS A 60 -13.16 -1.76 9.11
C CYS A 60 -14.23 -0.85 8.51
N GLY A 61 -15.51 -1.15 8.77
CA GLY A 61 -16.61 -0.30 8.34
C GLY A 61 -16.68 -0.16 6.81
N LYS A 62 -17.33 0.91 6.35
CA LYS A 62 -17.38 1.27 4.92
C LYS A 62 -16.35 2.33 4.55
N ASN A 63 -15.97 3.17 5.51
CA ASN A 63 -15.08 4.31 5.29
C ASN A 63 -13.71 4.14 5.96
N PHE A 64 -13.27 2.90 6.17
CA PHE A 64 -12.01 2.59 6.86
C PHE A 64 -12.01 3.13 8.29
N ASP A 65 -13.12 2.93 8.99
CA ASP A 65 -13.40 3.42 10.34
C ASP A 65 -12.64 2.60 11.40
N CYS A 66 -11.34 2.42 11.22
CA CYS A 66 -10.46 1.77 12.19
C CYS A 66 -10.37 2.66 13.41
N LYS A 67 -10.55 2.07 14.60
CA LYS A 67 -10.38 2.83 15.85
C LYS A 67 -8.93 3.31 15.93
N LYS A 68 -8.74 4.59 16.24
CA LYS A 68 -7.44 5.10 16.68
C LYS A 68 -6.93 4.17 17.79
N ASP A 69 -5.66 3.78 17.71
CA ASP A 69 -4.95 2.88 18.64
C ASP A 69 -5.18 1.37 18.47
N GLN A 70 -6.03 0.94 17.53
CA GLN A 70 -6.15 -0.48 17.18
C GLN A 70 -5.29 -0.80 15.94
N ILE A 71 -4.15 -1.45 16.17
CA ILE A 71 -3.13 -1.75 15.14
C ILE A 71 -3.38 -3.05 14.37
N ASP A 72 -4.26 -3.92 14.85
CA ASP A 72 -4.52 -5.26 14.31
C ASP A 72 -5.99 -5.49 13.93
N CYS A 73 -6.75 -4.40 13.76
CA CYS A 73 -8.20 -4.50 13.61
C CYS A 73 -8.66 -5.09 12.27
N CYS A 74 -7.92 -4.94 11.18
CA CYS A 74 -8.26 -5.46 9.86
C CYS A 74 -7.01 -5.70 9.02
N CYS A 75 -7.09 -6.59 8.02
CA CYS A 75 -5.94 -6.94 7.19
C CYS A 75 -5.36 -5.71 6.48
N GLN A 76 -6.22 -4.81 6.01
CA GLN A 76 -5.78 -3.59 5.36
C GLN A 76 -4.95 -2.69 6.27
N TRP A 77 -5.38 -2.47 7.51
CA TRP A 77 -4.65 -1.59 8.42
C TRP A 77 -3.27 -2.15 8.73
N ILE A 78 -3.19 -3.46 8.99
CA ILE A 78 -1.94 -4.15 9.27
C ILE A 78 -0.98 -4.01 8.08
N LEU A 79 -1.45 -4.29 6.86
CA LEU A 79 -0.63 -4.13 5.64
C LEU A 79 -0.22 -2.67 5.41
N TYR A 80 -1.12 -1.71 5.64
CA TYR A 80 -0.83 -0.28 5.45
C TYR A 80 0.32 0.20 6.35
N THR A 81 0.49 -0.41 7.51
CA THR A 81 1.57 -0.07 8.46
C THR A 81 2.86 -0.85 8.23
N GLN A 82 2.88 -1.83 7.33
CA GLN A 82 4.09 -2.61 7.10
C GLN A 82 5.17 -1.81 6.35
N PRO A 83 6.46 -2.01 6.68
CA PRO A 83 7.56 -1.24 6.13
C PRO A 83 7.73 -1.43 4.61
N ASP A 84 7.41 -2.61 4.11
CA ASP A 84 7.48 -2.98 2.68
C ASP A 84 6.41 -2.28 1.83
N PHE A 85 5.34 -1.74 2.42
CA PHE A 85 4.35 -0.91 1.71
C PHE A 85 4.58 0.60 1.93
N VAL A 86 4.98 1.01 3.13
CA VAL A 86 5.18 2.45 3.45
C VAL A 86 6.41 3.02 2.75
N GLY A 87 7.48 2.22 2.62
CA GLY A 87 8.76 2.68 2.06
C GLY A 87 8.84 2.68 0.53
N VAL A 88 7.81 2.18 -0.18
CA VAL A 88 7.89 1.97 -1.63
C VAL A 88 7.66 3.27 -2.39
N GLU A 89 8.57 3.55 -3.32
CA GLU A 89 8.42 4.67 -4.24
C GLU A 89 7.23 4.42 -5.18
N SER A 90 6.33 5.40 -5.28
CA SER A 90 5.15 5.27 -6.14
C SER A 90 5.53 5.11 -7.60
N LEU A 91 4.75 4.33 -8.35
CA LEU A 91 4.96 4.10 -9.79
C LEU A 91 5.12 5.42 -10.56
N LEU A 92 4.29 6.42 -10.24
CA LEU A 92 4.37 7.75 -10.84
C LEU A 92 5.74 8.39 -10.61
N LYS A 93 6.23 8.35 -9.36
CA LYS A 93 7.53 8.94 -9.02
C LYS A 93 8.68 8.20 -9.72
N THR A 94 8.63 6.88 -9.79
CA THR A 94 9.61 6.07 -10.55
C THR A 94 9.60 6.40 -12.04
N LEU A 95 8.42 6.50 -12.66
CA LEU A 95 8.29 6.85 -14.08
C LEU A 95 8.83 8.25 -14.38
N CYS A 96 8.43 9.25 -13.58
CA CYS A 96 8.92 10.62 -13.74
C CYS A 96 10.45 10.70 -13.59
N LYS A 97 11.02 10.01 -12.59
CA LYS A 97 12.48 9.92 -12.43
C LYS A 97 13.16 9.29 -13.63
N GLY A 98 12.58 8.23 -14.21
CA GLY A 98 13.09 7.59 -15.43
C GLY A 98 13.13 8.55 -16.63
N CYS A 99 12.23 9.52 -16.66
CA CYS A 99 12.20 10.59 -17.66
C CYS A 99 13.04 11.83 -17.26
N GLY A 100 13.72 11.83 -16.11
CA GLY A 100 14.51 12.96 -15.62
C GLY A 100 13.73 14.06 -14.91
N TYR A 101 12.45 13.83 -14.57
CA TYR A 101 11.62 14.79 -13.83
C TYR A 101 11.62 14.53 -12.31
N GLN A 102 11.64 15.61 -11.54
CA GLN A 102 11.42 15.57 -10.09
C GLN A 102 9.94 15.72 -9.76
N VAL A 103 9.40 14.81 -8.94
CA VAL A 103 8.01 14.87 -8.47
C VAL A 103 7.99 15.41 -7.04
N LEU A 104 7.18 16.45 -6.82
CA LEU A 104 6.92 17.05 -5.51
C LEU A 104 5.51 16.65 -5.07
N PHE A 105 5.38 16.07 -3.88
CA PHE A 105 4.09 15.73 -3.28
C PHE A 105 3.72 16.80 -2.25
N PHE A 106 2.56 17.43 -2.44
CA PHE A 106 2.02 18.39 -1.48
C PHE A 106 1.08 17.72 -0.48
N PRO A 107 1.01 18.22 0.76
CA PRO A 107 -0.01 17.82 1.72
C PRO A 107 -1.43 17.96 1.15
N LYS A 108 -2.29 17.00 1.47
CA LYS A 108 -3.69 17.01 1.00
C LYS A 108 -4.43 18.19 1.63
N PHE A 109 -5.26 18.87 0.83
CA PHE A 109 -6.07 20.04 1.24
C PHE A 109 -5.27 21.31 1.57
N HIS A 110 -4.05 21.43 1.05
CA HIS A 110 -3.22 22.64 1.14
C HIS A 110 -3.05 23.28 -0.25
N CYS A 111 -4.15 23.83 -0.80
CA CYS A 111 -4.13 24.42 -2.15
C CYS A 111 -3.25 25.67 -2.24
N GLU A 112 -2.99 26.34 -1.13
CA GLU A 112 -2.08 27.49 -1.02
C GLU A 112 -0.63 27.16 -1.41
N LEU A 113 -0.23 25.89 -1.30
CA LEU A 113 1.11 25.42 -1.67
C LEU A 113 1.22 25.07 -3.17
N ASN A 114 0.09 24.96 -3.87
CA ASN A 114 0.08 24.59 -5.28
C ASN A 114 0.14 25.85 -6.15
N PHE A 115 1.32 26.11 -6.75
CA PHE A 115 1.58 27.32 -7.54
C PHE A 115 0.55 27.57 -8.66
N ILE A 116 0.01 26.50 -9.27
CA ILE A 116 -0.97 26.64 -10.36
C ILE A 116 -2.27 27.33 -9.92
N GLU A 117 -2.65 27.21 -8.64
CA GLU A 117 -3.85 27.86 -8.10
C GLU A 117 -3.70 29.38 -8.07
N GLN A 118 -2.48 29.89 -7.84
CA GLN A 118 -2.20 31.33 -7.90
C GLN A 118 -2.32 31.84 -9.34
N CYS A 119 -1.78 31.09 -10.31
CA CYS A 119 -1.91 31.42 -11.73
C CYS A 119 -3.37 31.46 -12.17
N TRP A 120 -4.18 30.49 -11.76
CA TRP A 120 -5.61 30.45 -12.07
C TRP A 120 -6.40 31.56 -11.38
N GLY A 121 -6.07 31.88 -10.12
CA GLY A 121 -6.67 33.01 -9.40
C GLY A 121 -6.41 34.34 -10.13
N PHE A 122 -5.16 34.57 -10.54
CA PHE A 122 -4.80 35.77 -11.29
C PHE A 122 -5.47 35.83 -12.67
N ALA A 123 -5.45 34.72 -13.42
CA ALA A 123 -6.10 34.66 -14.73
C ALA A 123 -7.60 34.97 -14.62
N LYS A 124 -8.30 34.41 -13.62
CA LYS A 124 -9.72 34.70 -13.37
C LYS A 124 -9.99 36.16 -12.97
N HIS A 125 -9.03 36.85 -12.37
CA HIS A 125 -9.18 38.26 -12.03
C HIS A 125 -9.07 39.18 -13.25
N LEU A 126 -8.35 38.75 -14.30
CA LEU A 126 -8.19 39.51 -15.54
C LEU A 126 -9.39 39.40 -16.50
N TYR A 127 -10.29 38.44 -16.28
CA TYR A 127 -11.53 38.24 -17.05
C TYR A 127 -12.72 38.88 -16.33
#